data_AF-A0A1M7S9F3-F1
#
_entry.id   AF-A0A1M7S9F3-F1
#
_cell.length_a   1.000
_cell.length_b   1.000
_cell.length_c   1.000
_cell.angle_alpha   90.00
_cell.angle_beta   90.00
_cell.angle_gamma   90.00
#
_symmetry.space_group_name_H-M   'P 1'
#
loop_
_entity.id
_entity.type
_entity.pdbx_description
1 polymer ?
#
loop_
_entity_poly.entity_id
_entity_poly.type
_entity_poly.pdbx_seq_one_letter_code
_entity_poly.pdbx_strand_id
1 'polypeptide(L)' 'MSETLCPRCSSTGAIEDYQGREDNIVVWTIYRCVTCCFSWRDSEPASTIGAGVRSADFAVDAENLDRYPKILQQ' A
#
# COMPACT_ATOMS: atom_id res chain seq x y z
N MET A 1 5.76 -7.94 13.80
CA MET A 1 5.12 -6.91 12.97
C MET A 1 5.52 -7.20 11.53
N SER A 2 4.62 -7.02 10.56
CA SER A 2 4.88 -7.29 9.14
C SER A 2 6.05 -6.44 8.61
N GLU A 3 6.94 -7.02 7.81
CA GLU A 3 8.02 -6.31 7.12
C GLU A 3 7.60 -5.77 5.75
N THR A 4 6.32 -5.93 5.37
CA THR A 4 5.81 -5.49 4.07
C THR A 4 5.90 -3.97 3.94
N LEU A 5 6.69 -3.53 2.95
CA LEU A 5 6.93 -2.13 2.63
C LEU A 5 5.76 -1.55 1.83
N CYS A 6 5.29 -0.36 2.21
CA CYS A 6 4.31 0.37 1.43
C CYS A 6 4.95 0.95 0.16
N PRO A 7 4.43 0.63 -1.04
CA PRO A 7 5.01 1.12 -2.28
C PRO A 7 4.69 2.59 -2.58
N ARG A 8 3.83 3.20 -1.76
CA ARG A 8 3.45 4.60 -1.89
C ARG A 8 4.26 5.53 -0.99
N CYS A 9 4.49 5.14 0.26
CA CYS A 9 5.13 5.99 1.26
C CYS A 9 6.35 5.39 1.94
N SER A 10 6.78 4.20 1.51
CA SER A 10 7.97 3.49 2.02
C SER A 10 7.96 3.17 3.52
N SER A 11 6.83 3.33 4.20
CA SER A 11 6.65 2.85 5.58
C SER A 11 6.52 1.33 5.59
N THR A 12 7.11 0.67 6.59
CA THR A 12 6.93 -0.77 6.84
C THR A 12 5.67 -1.02 7.68
N GLY A 13 5.35 -2.29 7.95
CA GLY A 13 4.22 -2.63 8.82
C GLY A 13 2.86 -2.64 8.13
N ALA A 14 2.82 -2.79 6.80
CA ALA A 14 1.55 -3.01 6.11
C ALA A 14 0.90 -4.32 6.58
N ILE A 15 -0.40 -4.29 6.81
CA ILE A 15 -1.17 -5.44 7.30
C ILE A 15 -1.79 -6.20 6.13
N GLU A 16 -1.92 -7.52 6.29
CA GLU A 16 -2.77 -8.33 5.40
C GLU A 16 -4.22 -7.99 5.71
N ASP A 17 -4.89 -7.37 4.74
CA ASP A 17 -6.27 -6.90 4.89
C ASP A 17 -7.27 -7.96 4.41
N TYR A 18 -6.93 -8.67 3.33
CA TYR A 18 -7.75 -9.74 2.76
C TYR A 18 -6.95 -10.67 1.84
N GLN A 19 -7.41 -11.91 1.64
CA GLN A 19 -6.80 -12.87 0.71
C GLN A 19 -7.84 -13.39 -0.27
N GLY A 20 -7.49 -13.40 -1.56
CA GLY A 20 -8.23 -14.13 -2.58
C GLY A 20 -7.81 -15.59 -2.58
N ARG A 21 -8.79 -16.50 -2.58
CA ARG A 21 -8.54 -17.95 -2.56
C ARG A 21 -9.30 -18.67 -3.67
N GLU A 22 -8.63 -19.59 -4.34
CA GLU A 22 -9.22 -20.56 -5.29
C GLU A 22 -8.88 -21.96 -4.79
N ASP A 23 -9.86 -22.85 -4.65
CA ASP A 23 -9.68 -24.20 -4.09
C ASP A 23 -8.88 -24.22 -2.77
N ASN A 24 -9.15 -23.22 -1.92
CA ASN A 24 -8.49 -22.99 -0.63
C ASN A 24 -7.00 -22.57 -0.71
N ILE A 25 -6.47 -22.34 -1.91
CA ILE A 25 -5.11 -21.83 -2.18
C ILE A 25 -5.15 -20.31 -2.31
N VAL A 26 -4.23 -19.60 -1.64
CA VAL A 26 -4.10 -18.15 -1.77
C VAL A 26 -3.53 -17.81 -3.14
N VAL A 27 -4.26 -17.01 -3.92
CA VAL A 27 -3.84 -16.55 -5.26
C VAL A 27 -3.38 -15.09 -5.26
N TRP A 28 -3.82 -14.29 -4.29
CA TRP A 28 -3.34 -12.93 -4.04
C TRP A 28 -3.69 -12.49 -2.61
N THR A 29 -2.94 -11.52 -2.10
CA THR A 29 -3.14 -10.89 -0.79
C THR A 29 -3.28 -9.38 -0.98
N ILE A 30 -4.36 -8.79 -0.45
CA ILE A 30 -4.45 -7.34 -0.28
C ILE A 30 -3.67 -6.95 0.97
N TYR A 31 -2.70 -6.07 0.80
CA TYR A 31 -2.04 -5.37 1.89
C TYR A 31 -2.62 -3.97 2.02
N ARG A 32 -2.67 -3.46 3.26
CA ARG A 32 -3.02 -2.07 3.56
C ARG A 32 -1.95 -1.44 4.43
N CYS A 33 -1.45 -0.29 3.99
CA CYS A 33 -0.54 0.53 4.78
C CYS A 33 -1.32 1.26 5.87
N VAL A 34 -0.91 1.09 7.13
CA VAL A 34 -1.53 1.80 8.27
C VAL A 34 -1.10 3.27 8.38
N THR A 35 -0.05 3.68 7.66
CA THR A 35 0.47 5.06 7.68
C THR A 35 -0.28 5.95 6.69
N CYS A 36 -0.34 5.56 5.41
CA CYS A 36 -0.99 6.37 4.38
C CYS A 36 -2.33 5.81 3.90
N CYS A 37 -2.82 4.68 4.45
CA CYS A 37 -4.07 4.02 4.03
C CYS A 37 -4.12 3.57 2.56
N PHE A 38 -2.97 3.42 1.89
CA PHE A 38 -2.91 2.81 0.57
C PHE A 38 -3.12 1.31 0.68
N SER A 39 -3.97 0.74 -0.17
CA SER A 39 -4.15 -0.71 -0.31
C SER A 39 -3.74 -1.18 -1.69
N TRP A 40 -3.15 -2.37 -1.78
CA TRP A 40 -2.71 -2.99 -3.03
C TRP A 40 -2.69 -4.51 -2.92
N ARG A 41 -2.73 -5.23 -4.06
CA ARG A 41 -2.48 -6.68 -4.09
C ARG A 41 -1.01 -6.97 -4.36
N ASP A 42 -0.47 -8.03 -3.78
CA ASP A 42 0.85 -8.57 -4.15
C ASP A 42 0.95 -9.01 -5.61
N SER A 43 -0.18 -9.35 -6.25
CA SER A 43 -0.26 -9.76 -7.64
C SER A 43 -0.24 -8.60 -8.65
N GLU A 44 -0.22 -7.34 -8.21
CA GLU A 44 -0.17 -6.20 -9.11
C GLU A 44 1.21 -6.06 -9.78
N PRO A 45 1.31 -5.54 -11.02
CA PRO A 45 2.59 -5.37 -11.69
C PRO A 45 3.49 -4.36 -10.97
N ALA A 46 4.81 -4.57 -11.03
CA ALA A 46 5.80 -3.69 -10.38
C ALA A 46 5.69 -2.21 -10.80
N SER A 47 5.21 -1.90 -12.00
CA SER A 47 4.93 -0.52 -12.43
C SER A 47 3.85 0.19 -11.62
N THR A 48 2.99 -0.57 -10.94
CA THR A 48 1.88 -0.05 -10.12
C THR A 48 2.16 -0.08 -8.62
N ILE A 49 3.03 -1.01 -8.16
CA ILE A 49 3.28 -1.26 -6.72
C ILE A 49 4.77 -1.42 -6.38
N GLY A 50 5.71 -1.15 -7.27
CA GLY A 50 7.13 -1.21 -6.97
C GLY A 50 7.61 0.12 -6.40
N ALA A 51 8.13 0.11 -5.17
CA ALA A 51 8.80 1.29 -4.62
C ALA A 51 9.98 1.68 -5.51
N GLY A 52 10.05 2.95 -5.93
CA GLY A 52 11.06 3.45 -6.88
C GLY A 52 10.85 3.05 -8.35
N VAL A 53 9.88 2.19 -8.65
CA VAL A 53 9.48 1.81 -10.03
C VAL A 53 8.20 2.52 -10.45
N ARG A 54 7.24 2.60 -9.53
CA ARG A 54 6.00 3.36 -9.70
C ARG A 54 6.31 4.86 -9.84
N SER A 55 5.56 5.57 -10.69
CA SER A 55 5.73 7.02 -10.85
C SER A 55 5.70 7.75 -9.51
N ALA A 56 6.67 8.67 -9.34
CA ALA A 56 6.80 9.50 -8.15
C ALA A 56 5.59 10.42 -7.93
N ASP A 57 4.81 10.72 -8.98
CA ASP A 57 3.58 11.54 -8.89
C ASP A 57 2.54 10.92 -7.95
N PHE A 58 2.59 9.60 -7.75
CA PHE A 58 1.69 8.90 -6.85
C PHE A 58 2.30 8.60 -5.49
N ALA A 59 3.53 9.02 -5.21
CA ALA A 59 4.20 8.81 -3.93
C ALA A 59 3.63 9.74 -2.84
N VAL A 60 3.65 9.25 -1.60
CA VAL A 60 3.21 10.00 -0.43
C VAL A 60 4.37 10.12 0.55
N ASP A 61 4.60 11.32 1.05
CA ASP A 61 5.58 11.59 2.10
C ASP A 61 4.95 11.26 3.46
N ALA A 62 5.39 10.15 4.06
CA ALA A 62 4.92 9.69 5.37
C ALA A 62 5.33 10.61 6.52
N GLU A 63 6.40 11.38 6.37
CA GLU A 63 6.91 12.28 7.43
C GLU A 63 6.14 13.60 7.45
N ASN A 64 5.46 13.95 6.35
CA ASN A 64 4.74 15.22 6.19
C ASN A 64 3.29 15.02 5.73
N LEU A 65 2.56 14.07 6.31
CA LEU A 65 1.17 13.78 5.91
C LEU A 65 0.22 14.99 6.00
N ASP A 66 0.48 15.92 6.93
CA ASP A 66 -0.33 17.14 7.09
C ASP A 66 -0.22 18.13 5.93
N ARG A 67 0.77 17.98 5.03
CA ARG A 67 0.88 18.81 3.83
C ARG A 67 -0.19 18.51 2.79
N TYR A 68 -0.84 17.34 2.87
CA TYR A 68 -1.82 16.90 1.88
C TYR A 68 -3.20 17.51 2.17
N PRO A 69 -3.94 17.97 1.14
CA PRO A 69 -5.29 18.49 1.33
C PRO A 69 -6.22 17.46 1.97
N LYS A 70 -6.88 17.86 3.06
CA LYS A 70 -7.90 17.04 3.75
C LYS A 70 -9.24 17.25 3.02
N ILE A 71 -9.63 16.29 2.19
CA ILE A 71 -10.84 16.37 1.33
C ILE A 71 -12.12 16.00 2.10
N LEU A 72 -12.01 15.24 3.19
CA LEU A 72 -13.12 14.87 4.06
C LEU A 72 -12.90 15.50 5.43
N GLN A 73 -13.59 16.61 5.71
CA GLN A 73 -13.84 17.09 7.07
C GLN A 73 -15.29 16.76 7.41
N GLN A 74 -15.50 15.92 8.43
CA GLN A 74 -16.79 15.81 9.11
C GLN A 74 -16.96 16.98 10.06
#